data_AF-A0A7Y0FZB3-F1
#
_entry.id   AF-A0A7Y0FZB3-F1
#
_cell.length_a   1.000
_cell.length_b   1.000
_cell.length_c   1.000
_cell.angle_alpha   90.00
_cell.angle_beta   90.00
_cell.angle_gamma   90.00
#
_symmetry.space_group_name_H-M   'P 1'
#
loop_
_entity.id
_entity.type
_entity.pdbx_description
1 polymer ?
#
loop_
_entity_poly.entity_id
_entity_poly.type
_entity_poly.pdbx_seq_one_letter_code
_entity_poly.pdbx_strand_id
1 'polypeptide(L)'
;MPGKVTRASAALLFLGALAYTAWVLEAFVRTGLDPVRTYVSELAAADQPLGGLFRATDLAAGLLVLAGAVLGLRAARAARAPEDPAPGVPRWARTAPGPAARRPWLPAGWAALALFGAATAVDSRLPLSCAATADPACAAREAAGLVPATHTAHAVSSGLAMTAALAAMVALTLAARRYGHRPLLARTGPVLVGLALAATAWTLAAVASFESGGGHGALGAAQRLQVLLVAGWITLLAVSVARERG
;
A
#
# COMPACT_ATOMS: atom_id res chain seq x y z
N MET A 1 -13.21 20.63 -14.45
CA MET A 1 -13.46 19.74 -13.28
C MET A 1 -12.42 18.62 -13.07
N PRO A 2 -11.76 18.03 -14.09
CA PRO A 2 -10.78 16.95 -13.89
C PRO A 2 -9.61 17.33 -12.97
N GLY A 3 -9.10 18.57 -13.10
CA GLY A 3 -7.97 19.08 -12.32
C GLY A 3 -8.20 19.21 -10.81
N LYS A 4 -9.46 19.37 -10.35
CA LYS A 4 -9.76 19.40 -8.90
C LYS A 4 -9.72 17.99 -8.30
N VAL A 5 -10.22 17.00 -9.04
CA VAL A 5 -10.23 15.59 -8.62
C VAL A 5 -8.82 15.02 -8.53
N THR A 6 -7.93 15.35 -9.47
CA THR A 6 -6.52 14.93 -9.42
C THR A 6 -5.76 15.58 -8.25
N ARG A 7 -5.97 16.87 -7.96
CA ARG A 7 -5.38 17.51 -6.77
C ARG A 7 -5.88 16.90 -5.46
N ALA A 8 -7.18 16.64 -5.35
CA ALA A 8 -7.75 15.99 -4.17
C ALA A 8 -7.18 14.58 -3.99
N SER A 9 -7.10 13.79 -5.08
CA SER A 9 -6.47 12.46 -5.06
C SER A 9 -5.02 12.54 -4.58
N ALA A 10 -4.21 13.46 -5.13
CA ALA A 10 -2.83 13.65 -4.71
C ALA A 10 -2.69 14.04 -3.23
N ALA A 11 -3.52 14.97 -2.74
CA ALA A 11 -3.50 15.39 -1.34
C ALA A 11 -3.85 14.22 -0.40
N LEU A 12 -4.90 13.45 -0.71
CA LEU A 12 -5.31 12.28 0.07
C LEU A 12 -4.22 11.20 0.10
N LEU A 13 -3.59 10.91 -1.05
CA LEU A 13 -2.49 9.94 -1.12
C LEU A 13 -1.28 10.39 -0.30
N PHE A 14 -0.93 11.69 -0.37
CA PHE A 14 0.18 12.24 0.39
C PHE A 14 -0.06 12.18 1.90
N LEU A 15 -1.24 12.62 2.36
CA LEU A 15 -1.62 12.55 3.76
C LEU A 15 -1.71 11.10 4.25
N GLY A 16 -2.23 10.20 3.41
CA GLY A 16 -2.28 8.77 3.71
C GLY A 16 -0.89 8.16 3.87
N ALA A 17 0.05 8.51 2.99
CA ALA A 17 1.45 8.07 3.11
C ALA A 17 2.11 8.59 4.39
N LEU A 18 1.86 9.85 4.77
CA LEU A 18 2.38 10.42 6.01
C LEU A 18 1.81 9.69 7.24
N ALA A 19 0.50 9.45 7.27
CA ALA A 19 -0.14 8.69 8.34
C ALA A 19 0.42 7.25 8.42
N TYR A 20 0.71 6.62 7.28
CA TYR A 20 1.28 5.27 7.21
C TYR A 20 2.71 5.18 7.75
N THR A 21 3.42 6.32 7.86
CA THR A 21 4.74 6.41 8.49
C THR A 21 4.71 6.69 9.99
N ALA A 22 3.54 6.63 10.63
CA ALA A 22 3.40 6.89 12.06
C ALA A 22 4.20 5.93 12.97
N TRP A 23 4.59 4.75 12.48
CA TRP A 23 5.49 3.84 13.20
C TRP A 23 6.82 4.49 13.60
N VAL A 24 7.29 5.53 12.88
CA VAL A 24 8.51 6.30 13.23
C VAL A 24 8.39 6.96 14.61
N LEU A 25 7.17 7.18 15.11
CA LEU A 25 6.95 7.68 16.47
C LEU A 25 7.56 6.79 17.54
N GLU A 26 7.77 5.49 17.28
CA GLU A 26 8.46 4.56 18.19
C GLU A 26 9.88 5.02 18.56
N ALA A 27 10.53 5.83 17.74
CA ALA A 27 11.84 6.40 18.04
C ALA A 27 11.79 7.44 19.19
N PHE A 28 10.61 7.98 19.47
CA PHE A 28 10.38 9.03 20.45
C PHE A 28 9.54 8.58 21.64
N VAL A 29 8.88 7.43 21.54
CA VAL A 29 8.01 6.88 22.58
C VAL A 29 8.50 5.51 23.04
N ARG A 30 8.34 5.21 24.32
CA ARG A 30 8.74 3.90 24.87
C ARG A 30 7.68 2.86 24.55
N THR A 31 7.91 2.09 23.48
CA THR A 31 7.04 0.96 23.08
C THR A 31 7.37 -0.32 23.85
N GLY A 32 8.62 -0.49 24.28
CA GLY A 32 9.10 -1.72 24.92
C GLY A 32 9.43 -2.85 23.94
N LEU A 33 9.32 -2.59 22.63
CA LEU A 33 9.63 -3.54 21.57
C LEU A 33 10.97 -3.21 20.90
N ASP A 34 11.74 -4.23 20.50
CA ASP A 34 12.97 -4.07 19.71
C ASP A 34 12.64 -3.85 18.23
N PRO A 35 12.86 -2.64 17.66
CA PRO A 35 12.48 -2.32 16.27
C PRO A 35 13.16 -3.18 15.21
N VAL A 36 14.28 -3.83 15.54
CA VAL A 36 15.00 -4.71 14.61
C VAL A 36 14.34 -6.09 14.54
N ARG A 37 13.71 -6.54 15.64
CA ARG A 37 13.15 -7.88 15.76
C ARG A 37 11.64 -7.91 15.58
N THR A 38 10.95 -6.90 16.06
CA THR A 38 9.49 -6.92 16.13
C THR A 38 8.81 -6.37 14.89
N TYR A 39 7.69 -6.97 14.53
CA TYR A 39 6.90 -6.51 13.40
C TYR A 39 6.38 -5.08 13.62
N VAL A 40 6.17 -4.35 12.53
CA VAL A 40 5.54 -3.02 12.60
C VAL A 40 4.10 -3.14 13.08
N SER A 41 3.38 -4.18 12.66
CA SER A 41 2.01 -4.46 13.08
C SER A 41 1.87 -4.79 14.57
N GLU A 42 2.93 -5.28 15.21
CA GLU A 42 2.89 -5.57 16.65
C GLU A 42 2.80 -4.30 17.49
N LEU A 43 3.25 -3.14 16.99
CA LEU A 43 3.02 -1.84 17.63
C LEU A 43 1.53 -1.57 17.86
N ALA A 44 0.67 -2.10 16.98
CA ALA A 44 -0.78 -1.95 16.98
C ALA A 44 -1.51 -3.09 17.73
N ALA A 45 -0.80 -4.06 18.31
CA ALA A 45 -1.40 -5.19 19.00
C ALA A 45 -2.22 -4.75 20.25
N ALA A 46 -3.15 -5.60 20.66
CA ALA A 46 -4.11 -5.29 21.72
C ALA A 46 -3.46 -5.13 23.10
N ASP A 47 -2.34 -5.80 23.34
CA ASP A 47 -1.57 -5.78 24.59
C ASP A 47 -0.53 -4.65 24.66
N GLN A 48 -0.32 -3.89 23.58
CA GLN A 48 0.66 -2.81 23.55
C GLN A 48 0.11 -1.49 24.11
N PRO A 49 0.94 -0.74 24.88
CA PRO A 49 0.50 0.47 25.58
C PRO A 49 0.03 1.59 24.63
N LEU A 50 0.61 1.66 23.43
CA LEU A 50 0.27 2.63 22.40
C LEU A 50 -0.50 2.01 21.22
N GLY A 51 -0.99 0.77 21.35
CA GLY A 51 -1.64 0.05 20.25
C GLY A 51 -2.83 0.80 19.66
N GLY A 52 -3.60 1.51 20.48
CA GLY A 52 -4.72 2.35 20.01
C GLY A 52 -4.29 3.48 19.07
N LEU A 53 -3.13 4.10 19.33
CA LEU A 53 -2.58 5.17 18.49
C LEU A 53 -2.21 4.63 17.10
N PHE A 54 -1.43 3.54 17.06
CA PHE A 54 -0.99 2.95 15.80
C PHE A 54 -2.16 2.41 14.96
N ARG A 55 -3.18 1.80 15.59
CA ARG A 55 -4.44 1.44 14.90
C ARG A 55 -5.18 2.65 14.32
N ALA A 56 -5.21 3.77 15.05
CA ALA A 56 -5.87 4.98 14.56
C ALA A 56 -5.13 5.57 13.35
N THR A 57 -3.80 5.56 13.37
CA THR A 57 -2.99 6.04 12.23
C THR A 57 -3.07 5.09 11.03
N ASP A 58 -3.11 3.78 11.24
CA ASP A 58 -3.30 2.79 10.18
C ASP A 58 -4.69 2.92 9.53
N LEU A 59 -5.72 3.12 10.34
CA LEU A 59 -7.06 3.41 9.84
C LEU A 59 -7.07 4.69 8.99
N ALA A 60 -6.49 5.78 9.50
CA ALA A 60 -6.42 7.04 8.78
C ALA A 60 -5.67 6.88 7.46
N ALA A 61 -4.50 6.21 7.48
CA ALA A 61 -3.71 5.90 6.29
C ALA A 61 -4.53 5.12 5.26
N GLY A 62 -5.15 4.01 5.67
CA GLY A 62 -5.94 3.14 4.81
C GLY A 62 -7.12 3.88 4.15
N LEU A 63 -7.89 4.66 4.93
CA LEU A 63 -9.03 5.43 4.43
C LEU A 63 -8.61 6.55 3.47
N LEU A 64 -7.53 7.28 3.78
CA LEU A 64 -7.01 8.35 2.93
C LEU A 64 -6.49 7.79 1.60
N VAL A 65 -5.72 6.69 1.64
CA VAL A 65 -5.22 6.03 0.44
C VAL A 65 -6.35 5.45 -0.39
N LEU A 66 -7.34 4.79 0.24
CA LEU A 66 -8.53 4.28 -0.44
C LEU A 66 -9.30 5.40 -1.16
N ALA A 67 -9.59 6.50 -0.47
CA ALA A 67 -10.29 7.64 -1.06
C ALA A 67 -9.49 8.24 -2.23
N GLY A 68 -8.18 8.46 -2.04
CA GLY A 68 -7.28 8.97 -3.07
C GLY A 68 -7.23 8.05 -4.30
N ALA A 69 -7.18 6.74 -4.08
CA ALA A 69 -7.15 5.73 -5.14
C ALA A 69 -8.47 5.62 -5.90
N VAL A 70 -9.61 5.70 -5.22
CA VAL A 70 -10.94 5.70 -5.86
C VAL A 70 -11.11 6.94 -6.75
N LEU A 71 -10.66 8.12 -6.30
CA LEU A 71 -10.66 9.32 -7.14
C LEU A 71 -9.74 9.16 -8.36
N GLY A 72 -8.55 8.61 -8.17
CA GLY A 72 -7.61 8.31 -9.26
C GLY A 72 -8.18 7.32 -10.28
N LEU A 73 -8.86 6.27 -9.81
CA LEU A 73 -9.55 5.27 -10.63
C LEU A 73 -10.69 5.90 -11.44
N ARG A 74 -11.51 6.74 -10.80
CA ARG A 74 -12.61 7.48 -11.46
C ARG A 74 -12.07 8.41 -12.55
N ALA A 75 -11.00 9.16 -12.25
CA ALA A 75 -10.34 10.03 -13.24
C ALA A 75 -9.77 9.22 -14.42
N ALA A 76 -9.11 8.08 -14.15
CA ALA A 76 -8.59 7.20 -15.19
C ALA A 76 -9.67 6.56 -16.07
N ARG A 77 -10.86 6.28 -15.50
CA ARG A 77 -12.03 5.78 -16.25
C ARG A 77 -12.70 6.89 -17.07
N ALA A 78 -12.84 8.10 -16.50
CA ALA A 78 -13.39 9.25 -17.22
C ALA A 78 -12.53 9.63 -18.44
N ALA A 79 -11.20 9.58 -18.31
CA ALA A 79 -10.27 9.80 -19.43
C ALA A 79 -10.32 8.70 -20.51
N ARG A 80 -11.02 7.59 -20.27
CA ARG A 80 -11.28 6.53 -21.26
C ARG A 80 -12.69 6.58 -21.85
N ALA A 81 -13.59 7.40 -21.30
CA ALA A 81 -14.93 7.51 -21.85
C ALA A 81 -14.80 7.97 -23.31
N PRO A 82 -15.48 7.32 -24.27
CA PRO A 82 -15.50 7.79 -25.64
C PRO A 82 -15.97 9.24 -25.64
N GLU A 83 -15.22 10.14 -26.25
CA GLU A 83 -15.73 11.46 -26.58
C GLU A 83 -16.97 11.27 -27.47
N ASP A 84 -18.05 12.01 -27.20
CA ASP A 84 -19.19 12.02 -28.12
C ASP A 84 -18.65 12.40 -29.51
N PRO A 85 -18.90 11.59 -30.56
CA PRO A 85 -18.37 11.89 -31.87
C PRO A 85 -18.89 13.27 -32.30
N ALA A 86 -18.01 14.09 -32.85
CA ALA A 86 -18.38 15.38 -33.42
C ALA A 86 -19.61 15.19 -34.33
N PRO A 87 -20.63 16.08 -34.23
CA PRO A 87 -21.84 15.95 -35.04
C PRO A 87 -21.45 15.85 -36.52
N GLY A 88 -21.87 14.77 -37.20
CA GLY A 88 -21.66 14.57 -38.64
C GLY A 88 -20.66 13.47 -39.05
N VAL A 89 -19.97 12.77 -38.13
CA VAL A 89 -19.06 11.68 -38.52
C VAL A 89 -19.83 10.36 -38.79
N PRO A 90 -19.82 9.82 -40.03
CA PRO A 90 -20.54 8.60 -40.37
C PRO A 90 -20.01 7.36 -39.62
N ARG A 91 -20.90 6.41 -39.29
CA ARG A 91 -20.54 5.21 -38.51
C ARG A 91 -19.43 4.36 -39.12
N TRP A 92 -19.36 4.31 -40.44
CA TRP A 92 -18.36 3.53 -41.18
C TRP A 92 -16.98 4.22 -41.23
N ALA A 93 -16.91 5.53 -40.99
CA ALA A 93 -15.66 6.28 -40.87
C ALA A 93 -15.09 6.23 -39.44
N ARG A 94 -15.81 5.63 -38.49
CA ARG A 94 -15.36 5.47 -37.10
C ARG A 94 -14.34 4.34 -37.03
N THR A 95 -13.07 4.68 -36.88
CA THR A 95 -12.05 3.71 -36.47
C THR A 95 -12.40 3.17 -35.09
N ALA A 96 -12.57 1.84 -34.96
CA ALA A 96 -12.67 1.22 -33.64
C ALA A 96 -11.44 1.64 -32.82
N PRO A 97 -11.58 2.04 -31.55
CA PRO A 97 -10.42 2.35 -30.72
C PRO A 97 -9.48 1.14 -30.72
N GLY A 98 -8.28 1.32 -31.28
CA GLY A 98 -7.32 0.23 -31.44
C GLY A 98 -6.94 -0.41 -30.10
N PRO A 99 -6.27 -1.57 -30.10
CA PRO A 99 -5.79 -2.24 -28.88
C PRO A 99 -4.98 -1.31 -27.94
N ALA A 100 -4.34 -0.28 -28.49
CA ALA A 100 -3.61 0.78 -27.77
C ALA A 100 -4.50 1.69 -26.89
N ALA A 101 -5.82 1.74 -27.12
CA ALA A 101 -6.78 2.47 -26.28
C ALA A 101 -7.04 1.77 -24.94
N ARG A 102 -6.80 0.45 -24.86
CA ARG A 102 -6.87 -0.29 -23.60
C ARG A 102 -5.58 -0.01 -22.83
N ARG A 103 -5.67 0.85 -21.80
CA ARG A 103 -4.56 1.13 -20.88
C ARG A 103 -4.59 0.27 -19.60
N PRO A 104 -4.74 -1.08 -19.63
CA PRO A 104 -5.28 -1.90 -18.52
C PRO A 104 -4.52 -1.73 -17.21
N TRP A 105 -3.21 -1.49 -17.28
CA TRP A 105 -2.34 -1.25 -16.13
C TRP A 105 -2.76 -0.06 -15.27
N LEU A 106 -3.34 0.98 -15.87
CA LEU A 106 -3.76 2.17 -15.14
C LEU A 106 -4.94 1.90 -14.16
N PRO A 107 -6.12 1.43 -14.60
CA PRO A 107 -7.20 1.10 -13.68
C PRO A 107 -6.89 -0.10 -12.80
N ALA A 108 -6.10 -1.08 -13.29
CA ALA A 108 -5.67 -2.21 -12.46
C ALA A 108 -4.81 -1.73 -11.30
N GLY A 109 -3.84 -0.85 -11.55
CA GLY A 109 -2.98 -0.29 -10.52
C GLY A 109 -3.73 0.61 -9.53
N TRP A 110 -4.68 1.42 -9.99
CA TRP A 110 -5.55 2.19 -9.09
C TRP A 110 -6.49 1.31 -8.26
N ALA A 111 -7.03 0.23 -8.85
CA ALA A 111 -7.86 -0.74 -8.11
C ALA A 111 -7.04 -1.51 -7.06
N ALA A 112 -5.81 -1.90 -7.40
CA ALA A 112 -4.89 -2.52 -6.44
C ALA A 112 -4.54 -1.56 -5.31
N LEU A 113 -4.34 -0.26 -5.59
CA LEU A 113 -4.09 0.74 -4.54
C LEU A 113 -5.31 0.96 -3.65
N ALA A 114 -6.51 0.91 -4.21
CA ALA A 114 -7.76 0.95 -3.44
C ALA A 114 -7.90 -0.29 -2.54
N LEU A 115 -7.57 -1.48 -3.07
CA LEU A 115 -7.55 -2.72 -2.29
C LEU A 115 -6.54 -2.65 -1.15
N PHE A 116 -5.34 -2.10 -1.39
CA PHE A 116 -4.35 -1.84 -0.34
C PHE A 116 -4.95 -0.95 0.77
N GLY A 117 -5.49 0.22 0.42
CA GLY A 117 -6.08 1.12 1.42
C GLY A 117 -7.24 0.50 2.20
N ALA A 118 -8.11 -0.26 1.51
CA ALA A 118 -9.21 -0.99 2.16
C ALA A 118 -8.70 -2.10 3.10
N ALA A 119 -7.73 -2.90 2.65
CA ALA A 119 -7.13 -3.96 3.45
C ALA A 119 -6.44 -3.39 4.69
N THR A 120 -5.66 -2.32 4.57
CA THR A 120 -5.04 -1.61 5.72
C THR A 120 -6.07 -1.05 6.70
N ALA A 121 -7.18 -0.49 6.20
CA ALA A 121 -8.26 -0.01 7.08
C ALA A 121 -8.93 -1.16 7.84
N VAL A 122 -9.14 -2.31 7.19
CA VAL A 122 -9.65 -3.54 7.84
C VAL A 122 -8.64 -4.07 8.85
N ASP A 123 -7.35 -4.11 8.50
CA ASP A 123 -6.25 -4.56 9.34
C ASP A 123 -6.22 -3.83 10.70
N SER A 124 -6.43 -2.50 10.66
CA SER A 124 -6.50 -1.66 11.86
C SER A 124 -7.64 -2.02 12.83
N ARG A 125 -8.65 -2.75 12.34
CA ARG A 125 -9.82 -3.21 13.12
C ARG A 125 -9.75 -4.69 13.48
N LEU A 126 -8.71 -5.38 13.03
CA LEU A 126 -8.41 -6.76 13.35
C LEU A 126 -7.08 -6.77 14.10
N PRO A 127 -6.99 -6.30 15.35
CA PRO A 127 -5.73 -6.26 16.06
C PRO A 127 -5.17 -7.67 16.31
N LEU A 128 -3.84 -7.79 16.21
CA LEU A 128 -3.11 -8.89 16.82
C LEU A 128 -3.43 -8.94 18.32
N SER A 129 -3.62 -10.14 18.86
CA SER A 129 -3.90 -10.31 20.29
C SER A 129 -2.71 -9.98 21.17
N CYS A 130 -1.49 -10.18 20.65
CA CYS A 130 -0.23 -9.98 21.36
C CYS A 130 0.95 -9.84 20.39
N ALA A 131 2.10 -9.40 20.89
CA ALA A 131 3.34 -9.31 20.11
C ALA A 131 4.13 -10.63 20.15
N ALA A 132 3.96 -11.50 19.14
CA ALA A 132 4.55 -12.83 19.10
C ALA A 132 6.08 -12.83 19.06
N THR A 133 6.69 -11.82 18.43
CA THR A 133 8.17 -11.73 18.39
C THR A 133 8.80 -11.27 19.71
N ALA A 134 8.00 -10.75 20.65
CA ALA A 134 8.45 -10.28 21.96
C ALA A 134 7.96 -11.13 23.13
N ASP A 135 6.82 -11.82 22.99
CA ASP A 135 6.23 -12.71 24.00
C ASP A 135 6.27 -14.19 23.55
N PRO A 136 7.15 -15.03 24.15
CA PRO A 136 7.22 -16.46 23.85
C PRO A 136 5.92 -17.21 24.10
N ALA A 137 5.11 -16.78 25.08
CA ALA A 137 3.81 -17.42 25.34
C ALA A 137 2.80 -17.07 24.23
N CYS A 138 2.85 -15.86 23.69
CA CYS A 138 2.10 -15.47 22.49
C CYS A 138 2.52 -16.33 21.29
N ALA A 139 3.82 -16.43 21.00
CA ALA A 139 4.35 -17.23 19.91
C ALA A 139 3.94 -18.72 20.02
N ALA A 140 3.99 -19.29 21.23
CA ALA A 140 3.56 -20.67 21.45
C ALA A 140 2.06 -20.88 21.18
N ARG A 141 1.20 -19.92 21.57
CA ARG A 141 -0.24 -19.97 21.24
C ARG A 141 -0.48 -19.85 19.75
N GLU A 142 0.26 -18.97 19.07
CA GLU A 142 0.16 -18.79 17.61
C GLU A 142 0.55 -20.07 16.88
N ALA A 143 1.69 -20.67 17.23
CA ALA A 143 2.15 -21.95 16.66
C ALA A 143 1.18 -23.11 16.92
N ALA A 144 0.48 -23.09 18.06
CA ALA A 144 -0.55 -24.08 18.38
C ALA A 144 -1.93 -23.78 17.75
N GLY A 145 -2.10 -22.66 17.03
CA GLY A 145 -3.39 -22.25 16.47
C GLY A 145 -4.41 -21.83 17.53
N LEU A 146 -3.95 -21.45 18.73
CA LEU A 146 -4.75 -21.09 19.90
C LEU A 146 -4.93 -19.57 20.07
N VAL A 147 -4.56 -18.77 19.07
CA VAL A 147 -4.81 -17.32 19.05
C VAL A 147 -6.25 -17.01 18.62
N PRO A 148 -6.82 -15.87 19.05
CA PRO A 148 -8.15 -15.46 18.62
C PRO A 148 -8.24 -15.31 17.10
N ALA A 149 -9.43 -15.54 16.52
CA ALA A 149 -9.66 -15.42 15.07
C ALA A 149 -9.27 -14.04 14.50
N THR A 150 -9.32 -12.97 15.30
CA THR A 150 -8.87 -11.62 14.90
C THR A 150 -7.37 -11.57 14.62
N HIS A 151 -6.56 -12.33 15.37
CA HIS A 151 -5.12 -12.42 15.18
C HIS A 151 -4.80 -13.06 13.82
N THR A 152 -5.44 -14.20 13.49
CA THR A 152 -5.25 -14.85 12.18
C THR A 152 -5.80 -13.99 11.05
N ALA A 153 -6.96 -13.34 11.27
CA ALA A 153 -7.55 -12.45 10.27
C ALA A 153 -6.62 -11.27 9.96
N HIS A 154 -5.93 -10.72 10.97
CA HIS A 154 -4.88 -9.70 10.80
C HIS A 154 -3.79 -10.17 9.84
N ALA A 155 -3.17 -11.33 10.11
CA ALA A 155 -2.08 -11.84 9.28
C ALA A 155 -2.49 -11.98 7.81
N VAL A 156 -3.72 -12.45 7.55
CA VAL A 156 -4.28 -12.57 6.20
C VAL A 156 -4.53 -11.18 5.58
N SER A 157 -5.12 -10.24 6.32
CA SER A 157 -5.37 -8.88 5.81
C SER A 157 -4.08 -8.12 5.53
N SER A 158 -3.06 -8.20 6.39
CA SER A 158 -1.75 -7.59 6.15
C SER A 158 -1.07 -8.18 4.91
N GLY A 159 -1.13 -9.51 4.72
CA GLY A 159 -0.59 -10.18 3.53
C GLY A 159 -1.28 -9.73 2.23
N LEU A 160 -2.61 -9.63 2.27
CA LEU A 160 -3.40 -9.07 1.17
C LEU A 160 -3.04 -7.61 0.91
N ALA A 161 -2.91 -6.79 1.96
CA ALA A 161 -2.55 -5.38 1.85
C ALA A 161 -1.18 -5.23 1.15
N MET A 162 -0.15 -5.94 1.62
CA MET A 162 1.19 -5.85 1.04
C MET A 162 1.22 -6.34 -0.42
N THR A 163 0.53 -7.43 -0.73
CA THR A 163 0.40 -7.93 -2.11
C THR A 163 -0.27 -6.89 -3.02
N ALA A 164 -1.36 -6.27 -2.55
CA ALA A 164 -2.06 -5.23 -3.29
C ALA A 164 -1.21 -3.97 -3.47
N ALA A 165 -0.42 -3.58 -2.46
CA ALA A 165 0.53 -2.48 -2.55
C ALA A 165 1.58 -2.73 -3.64
N LEU A 166 2.23 -3.89 -3.62
CA LEU A 166 3.23 -4.27 -4.62
C LEU A 166 2.62 -4.33 -6.03
N ALA A 167 1.43 -4.90 -6.18
CA ALA A 167 0.70 -4.94 -7.45
C ALA A 167 0.39 -3.52 -7.97
N ALA A 168 -0.03 -2.61 -7.08
CA ALA A 168 -0.25 -1.20 -7.43
C ALA A 168 1.04 -0.51 -7.86
N MET A 169 2.13 -0.72 -7.10
CA MET A 169 3.45 -0.17 -7.40
C MET A 169 3.93 -0.58 -8.78
N VAL A 170 3.86 -1.88 -9.09
CA VAL A 170 4.24 -2.44 -10.39
C VAL A 170 3.33 -1.91 -11.49
N ALA A 171 2.00 -2.04 -11.36
CA ALA A 171 1.07 -1.69 -12.42
C ALA A 171 1.09 -0.19 -12.77
N LEU A 172 1.10 0.71 -11.78
CA LEU A 172 1.14 2.16 -12.04
C LEU A 172 2.51 2.63 -12.54
N THR A 173 3.61 2.01 -12.10
CA THR A 173 4.95 2.30 -12.63
C THR A 173 5.08 1.82 -14.09
N LEU A 174 4.60 0.62 -14.39
CA LEU A 174 4.55 0.09 -15.77
C LEU A 174 3.64 0.95 -16.66
N ALA A 175 2.49 1.39 -16.16
CA ALA A 175 1.62 2.30 -16.89
C ALA A 175 2.34 3.62 -17.22
N ALA A 176 3.02 4.23 -16.25
CA ALA A 176 3.77 5.48 -16.44
C ALA A 176 4.83 5.34 -17.55
N ARG A 177 5.60 4.24 -17.51
CA ARG A 177 6.62 3.93 -18.53
C ARG A 177 6.04 3.61 -19.91
N ARG A 178 4.98 2.79 -19.97
CA ARG A 178 4.43 2.29 -21.23
C ARG A 178 3.61 3.34 -21.98
N TYR A 179 2.96 4.26 -21.27
CA TYR A 179 2.10 5.29 -21.87
C TYR A 179 2.72 6.69 -21.87
N GLY A 180 3.98 6.84 -21.44
CA GLY A 180 4.70 8.11 -21.50
C GLY A 180 4.11 9.24 -20.64
N HIS A 181 3.38 8.90 -19.56
CA HIS A 181 2.82 9.88 -18.63
C HIS A 181 3.60 9.86 -17.31
N ARG A 182 3.54 10.94 -16.52
CA ARG A 182 4.20 11.06 -15.20
C ARG A 182 5.71 10.76 -15.27
N PRO A 183 6.52 11.64 -15.89
CA PRO A 183 7.95 11.37 -16.12
C PRO A 183 8.72 11.11 -14.83
N LEU A 184 8.30 11.73 -13.71
CA LEU A 184 8.89 11.48 -12.39
C LEU A 184 8.69 10.02 -11.97
N LEU A 185 7.43 9.55 -11.91
CA LEU A 185 7.09 8.15 -11.58
C LEU A 185 7.72 7.14 -12.56
N ALA A 186 7.77 7.46 -13.85
CA ALA A 186 8.37 6.59 -14.86
C ALA A 186 9.88 6.40 -14.66
N ARG A 187 10.59 7.43 -14.16
CA ARG A 187 12.04 7.40 -13.92
C ARG A 187 12.40 6.75 -12.59
N THR A 188 11.74 7.16 -11.49
CA THR A 188 12.13 6.74 -10.14
C THR A 188 11.34 5.54 -9.62
N GLY A 189 10.13 5.31 -10.14
CA GLY A 189 9.27 4.19 -9.73
C GLY A 189 9.92 2.81 -9.83
N PRO A 190 10.66 2.47 -10.91
CA PRO A 190 11.31 1.15 -11.01
C PRO A 190 12.31 0.85 -9.89
N VAL A 191 13.03 1.87 -9.41
CA VAL A 191 13.99 1.72 -8.30
C VAL A 191 13.24 1.39 -7.02
N LEU A 192 12.19 2.13 -6.69
CA LEU A 192 11.38 1.86 -5.49
C LEU A 192 10.67 0.51 -5.56
N VAL A 193 10.20 0.09 -6.74
CA VAL A 193 9.65 -1.26 -6.96
C VAL A 193 10.70 -2.33 -6.70
N GLY A 194 11.89 -2.21 -7.28
CA GLY A 194 12.97 -3.17 -7.07
C GLY A 194 13.39 -3.28 -5.61
N LEU A 195 13.53 -2.15 -4.93
CA LEU A 195 13.85 -2.10 -3.50
C LEU A 195 12.73 -2.70 -2.65
N ALA A 196 11.45 -2.42 -2.96
CA ALA A 196 10.33 -2.97 -2.19
C ALA A 196 10.21 -4.48 -2.38
N LEU A 197 10.47 -5.01 -3.58
CA LEU A 197 10.53 -6.45 -3.84
C LEU A 197 11.68 -7.11 -3.08
N ALA A 198 12.86 -6.48 -3.05
CA ALA A 198 14.00 -6.96 -2.27
C ALA A 198 13.71 -6.96 -0.76
N ALA A 199 13.11 -5.89 -0.24
CA ALA A 199 12.66 -5.83 1.15
C ALA A 199 11.59 -6.89 1.46
N THR A 200 10.68 -7.16 0.53
CA THR A 200 9.68 -8.23 0.66
C THR A 200 10.35 -9.61 0.72
N ALA A 201 11.32 -9.87 -0.15
CA ALA A 201 12.08 -11.13 -0.14
C ALA A 201 12.86 -11.29 1.17
N TRP A 202 13.45 -10.21 1.70
CA TRP A 202 14.09 -10.22 3.02
C TRP A 202 13.09 -10.55 4.13
N THR A 203 11.94 -9.87 4.18
CA THR A 203 10.88 -10.18 5.16
C THR A 203 10.49 -11.64 5.11
N LEU A 204 10.19 -12.19 3.93
CA LEU A 204 9.80 -13.60 3.78
C LEU A 204 10.91 -14.57 4.22
N ALA A 205 12.17 -14.27 3.90
CA ALA A 205 13.30 -15.08 4.35
C ALA A 205 13.48 -15.03 5.88
N ALA A 206 13.26 -13.86 6.49
CA ALA A 206 13.32 -13.68 7.93
C ALA A 206 12.16 -14.41 8.64
N VAL A 207 10.94 -14.41 8.07
CA VAL A 207 9.81 -15.21 8.55
C VAL A 207 10.14 -16.70 8.51
N ALA A 208 10.61 -17.22 7.37
CA ALA A 208 10.96 -18.63 7.23
C ALA A 208 12.09 -19.06 8.19
N SER A 209 13.07 -18.17 8.43
CA SER A 209 14.12 -18.38 9.44
C SER A 209 13.53 -18.45 10.85
N PHE A 210 12.62 -17.55 11.21
CA PHE A 210 11.96 -17.54 12.52
C PHE A 210 11.11 -18.80 12.75
N GLU A 211 10.28 -19.18 11.77
CA GLU A 211 9.40 -20.36 11.85
C GLU A 211 10.18 -21.68 11.96
N SER A 212 11.38 -21.74 11.38
CA SER A 212 12.27 -22.92 11.48
C SER A 212 13.10 -22.97 12.77
N GLY A 213 12.84 -22.07 13.74
CA GLY A 213 13.58 -21.99 15.01
C GLY A 213 14.94 -21.30 14.89
N GLY A 214 15.22 -20.64 13.77
CA GLY A 214 16.40 -19.80 13.57
C GLY A 214 16.29 -18.43 14.24
N GLY A 215 17.15 -17.51 13.82
CA GLY A 215 17.11 -16.12 14.28
C GLY A 215 16.02 -15.30 13.60
N HIS A 216 15.67 -14.15 14.17
CA HIS A 216 14.67 -13.23 13.62
C HIS A 216 15.11 -12.57 12.32
N GLY A 217 16.36 -12.73 11.86
CA GLY A 217 16.83 -12.21 10.56
C GLY A 217 16.64 -10.71 10.35
N ALA A 218 16.57 -9.92 11.43
CA ALA A 218 16.20 -8.50 11.41
C ALA A 218 14.84 -8.21 10.73
N LEU A 219 13.87 -9.09 10.97
CA LEU A 219 12.49 -9.04 10.46
C LEU A 219 11.82 -7.68 10.65
N GLY A 220 11.97 -7.09 11.83
CA GLY A 220 11.40 -5.78 12.15
C GLY A 220 11.98 -4.67 11.29
N ALA A 221 13.29 -4.72 11.02
CA ALA A 221 13.96 -3.77 10.14
C ALA A 221 13.51 -3.96 8.66
N ALA A 222 13.38 -5.22 8.22
CA ALA A 222 12.92 -5.54 6.87
C ALA A 222 11.51 -5.01 6.60
N GLN A 223 10.58 -5.21 7.54
CA GLN A 223 9.22 -4.67 7.42
C GLN A 223 9.16 -3.15 7.44
N ARG A 224 9.93 -2.48 8.31
CA ARG A 224 9.98 -1.00 8.35
C ARG A 224 10.50 -0.44 7.04
N LEU A 225 11.56 -1.04 6.48
CA LEU A 225 12.06 -0.68 5.16
C LEU A 225 10.99 -0.88 4.08
N GLN A 226 10.29 -2.01 4.11
CA GLN A 226 9.22 -2.32 3.15
C GLN A 226 8.07 -1.29 3.22
N VAL A 227 7.55 -1.00 4.42
CA VAL A 227 6.51 0.01 4.67
C VAL A 227 6.98 1.39 4.24
N LEU A 228 8.22 1.77 4.55
CA LEU A 228 8.80 3.06 4.14
C LEU A 228 8.90 3.19 2.62
N LEU A 229 9.31 2.13 1.93
CA LEU A 229 9.39 2.12 0.46
C LEU A 229 8.00 2.24 -0.19
N VAL A 230 6.99 1.56 0.37
CA VAL A 230 5.59 1.71 -0.06
C VAL A 230 5.12 3.15 0.16
N ALA A 231 5.32 3.72 1.35
CA ALA A 231 4.94 5.11 1.65
C ALA A 231 5.66 6.12 0.75
N GLY A 232 6.96 5.92 0.53
CA GLY A 232 7.77 6.73 -0.39
C GLY A 232 7.27 6.64 -1.83
N TRP A 233 6.86 5.46 -2.28
CA TRP A 233 6.26 5.29 -3.60
C TRP A 233 4.87 5.93 -3.72
N ILE A 234 4.03 5.84 -2.69
CA ILE A 234 2.73 6.54 -2.67
C ILE A 234 2.93 8.05 -2.71
N THR A 235 3.91 8.57 -1.98
CA THR A 235 4.31 9.98 -2.02
C THR A 235 4.77 10.40 -3.42
N LEU A 236 5.61 9.57 -4.06
CA LEU A 236 6.06 9.77 -5.43
C LEU A 236 4.88 9.80 -6.42
N LEU A 237 3.92 8.88 -6.26
CA LEU A 237 2.69 8.84 -7.06
C LEU A 237 1.86 10.12 -6.83
N ALA A 238 1.66 10.52 -5.58
CA ALA A 238 0.92 11.74 -5.21
C ALA A 238 1.54 12.98 -5.87
N VAL A 239 2.85 13.17 -5.75
CA VAL A 239 3.59 14.27 -6.39
C VAL A 239 3.45 14.21 -7.91
N SER A 240 3.52 13.01 -8.50
CA SER A 240 3.37 12.84 -9.95
C SER A 240 1.96 13.18 -10.44
N VAL A 241 0.92 12.81 -9.69
CA VAL A 241 -0.48 13.14 -9.98
C VAL A 241 -0.74 14.65 -9.80
N ALA A 242 -0.13 15.29 -8.80
CA ALA A 242 -0.24 16.74 -8.59
C ALA A 242 0.44 17.56 -9.71
N ARG A 243 1.53 17.02 -10.29
CA ARG A 243 2.31 17.67 -11.36
C ARG A 243 1.76 17.44 -12.76
N GLU A 244 0.87 16.47 -12.97
CA GLU A 244 0.16 16.33 -14.24
C GLU A 244 -0.73 17.56 -14.45
N ARG A 245 -0.28 18.46 -15.35
CA ARG A 245 -1.07 19.61 -15.78
C ARG A 245 -2.38 19.08 -16.39
N GLY A 246 -3.50 19.47 -15.79
CA GLY A 246 -4.82 19.33 -16.40
C GLY A 246 -5.02 20.34 -17.52
#